data_AF-A0A9W6RS65-F1
#
_entry.id   AF-A0A9W6RS65-F1
#
_cell.length_a   1.000
_cell.length_b   1.000
_cell.length_c   1.000
_cell.angle_alpha   90.00
_cell.angle_beta   90.00
_cell.angle_gamma   90.00
#
_symmetry.space_group_name_H-M   'P 1'
#
loop_
_entity.id
_entity.type
_entity.pdbx_description
1 polymer ?
#
loop_
_entity_poly.entity_id
_entity_poly.type
_entity_poly.pdbx_seq_one_letter_code
_entity_poly.pdbx_strand_id
1 'polypeptide(L)'
;MLGFVNLRVFGLTVVREMSYAVGRMPGMEWRPWLTRWSDEWVRSADAEPDPELARTRWLGFGPAAEDAVAAAEERIGMRLPPSYREFLLTTDGWRDAGIFVWRMRDTSDIGWLRDIEPYWADSWAELCDDDRQEGTCLSRGLLISRDADAGILFLDPGDAGADGEWAAYSLFSWRAAPPERFPSFFALMEDLYAQFHRMRKPDGEVRDAWDATVEQARLDALAGRIDGVEETLAKAEEFGSDRATALRAQLQLFLDRPAGQSLGRLVSPHFMLDGFVTDPLFTEEFLPLLFAQHAENTSPNTNSVLQSAMIADRPDFHLLVGEYQARLRRGEPHMTYGNPEFDALVRAAVDEHGDDPDALWQDVEAAFAHWRPRSADHIAPVALLADPAVAAALTPERRRALISRPRGDHQ
;
A
#
# COMPACT_ATOMS: atom_id res chain seq x y z
N MET A 1 -14.24 -14.80 -44.93
CA MET A 1 -14.77 -13.57 -44.33
C MET A 1 -15.43 -13.96 -43.01
N LEU A 2 -14.66 -14.03 -41.93
CA LEU A 2 -15.15 -14.28 -40.58
C LEU A 2 -14.32 -13.38 -39.67
N GLY A 3 -15.02 -12.44 -39.03
CA GLY A 3 -14.45 -11.27 -38.39
C GLY A 3 -13.77 -11.59 -37.07
N PHE A 4 -12.66 -10.89 -36.84
CA PHE A 4 -12.04 -10.67 -35.55
C PHE A 4 -13.06 -10.07 -34.58
N VAL A 5 -13.45 -10.82 -33.55
CA VAL A 5 -14.12 -10.25 -32.38
C VAL A 5 -13.03 -9.77 -31.41
N ASN A 6 -13.16 -8.51 -31.05
CA ASN A 6 -12.18 -7.69 -30.35
C ASN A 6 -12.06 -8.14 -28.87
N LEU A 7 -11.04 -8.95 -28.54
CA LEU A 7 -10.74 -9.39 -27.16
C LEU A 7 -10.17 -8.27 -26.24
N ARG A 8 -9.90 -7.07 -26.79
CA ARG A 8 -9.31 -5.93 -26.05
C ARG A 8 -10.22 -5.32 -24.98
N VAL A 9 -11.53 -5.62 -24.97
CA VAL A 9 -12.49 -4.97 -24.07
C VAL A 9 -12.67 -5.74 -22.75
N PHE A 10 -12.47 -7.07 -22.72
CA PHE A 10 -12.80 -7.87 -21.52
C PHE A 10 -11.81 -7.74 -20.36
N GLY A 11 -10.50 -7.63 -20.62
CA GLY A 11 -9.49 -7.53 -19.55
C GLY A 11 -9.51 -6.21 -18.78
N LEU A 12 -9.69 -5.08 -19.49
CA LEU A 12 -9.88 -3.78 -18.85
C LEU A 12 -11.24 -3.66 -18.16
N THR A 13 -12.28 -4.34 -18.65
CA THR A 13 -13.60 -4.33 -18.00
C THR A 13 -13.61 -5.13 -16.71
N VAL A 14 -12.88 -6.24 -16.57
CA VAL A 14 -12.86 -7.03 -15.32
C VAL A 14 -12.00 -6.36 -14.23
N VAL A 15 -10.84 -5.78 -14.58
CA VAL A 15 -10.03 -5.00 -13.61
C VAL A 15 -10.76 -3.71 -13.22
N ARG A 16 -11.48 -3.09 -14.17
CA ARG A 16 -12.35 -1.95 -13.88
C ARG A 16 -13.61 -2.39 -13.12
N GLU A 17 -14.20 -3.54 -13.35
CA GLU A 17 -15.35 -4.05 -12.59
C GLU A 17 -14.97 -4.54 -11.19
N MET A 18 -13.75 -5.06 -10.96
CA MET A 18 -13.23 -5.41 -9.63
C MET A 18 -12.70 -4.19 -8.88
N SER A 19 -12.03 -3.25 -9.55
CA SER A 19 -11.72 -1.93 -9.00
C SER A 19 -13.00 -1.10 -8.77
N TYR A 20 -14.09 -1.34 -9.50
CA TYR A 20 -15.41 -0.77 -9.22
C TYR A 20 -16.16 -1.56 -8.12
N ALA A 21 -15.96 -2.87 -8.00
CA ALA A 21 -16.53 -3.70 -6.93
C ALA A 21 -15.83 -3.50 -5.58
N VAL A 22 -14.60 -3.00 -5.57
CA VAL A 22 -13.79 -2.73 -4.37
C VAL A 22 -13.48 -1.23 -4.18
N GLY A 23 -13.77 -0.34 -5.14
CA GLY A 23 -13.36 1.07 -5.05
C GLY A 23 -14.16 2.13 -5.83
N ARG A 24 -15.31 1.79 -6.46
CA ARG A 24 -16.35 2.78 -6.83
C ARG A 24 -17.63 2.10 -7.33
N MET A 25 -18.60 1.89 -6.43
CA MET A 25 -19.96 1.53 -6.85
C MET A 25 -20.76 2.81 -7.20
N PRO A 26 -21.44 2.88 -8.35
CA PRO A 26 -22.51 3.85 -8.56
C PRO A 26 -23.72 3.43 -7.70
N GLY A 27 -23.82 4.03 -6.51
CA GLY A 27 -24.80 3.70 -5.47
C GLY A 27 -24.10 3.19 -4.21
N MET A 28 -23.94 4.05 -3.20
CA MET A 28 -23.23 3.77 -1.97
C MET A 28 -24.07 2.86 -1.05
N GLU A 29 -24.09 1.56 -1.30
CA GLU A 29 -24.81 0.64 -0.40
C GLU A 29 -23.99 0.38 0.88
N TRP A 30 -24.04 1.32 1.84
CA TRP A 30 -23.36 1.19 3.14
C TRP A 30 -23.72 -0.12 3.85
N ARG A 31 -25.00 -0.51 3.83
CA ARG A 31 -25.50 -1.62 4.64
C ARG A 31 -24.82 -2.97 4.29
N PRO A 32 -24.78 -3.43 3.03
CA PRO A 32 -24.01 -4.63 2.66
C PRO A 32 -22.52 -4.55 3.05
N TRP A 33 -21.88 -3.41 2.77
CA TRP A 33 -20.44 -3.24 3.00
C TRP A 33 -20.08 -3.30 4.50
N LEU A 34 -20.82 -2.57 5.33
CA LEU A 34 -20.67 -2.58 6.78
C LEU A 34 -21.02 -3.95 7.40
N THR A 35 -21.95 -4.70 6.79
CA THR A 35 -22.30 -6.05 7.27
C THR A 35 -21.12 -6.99 7.06
N ARG A 36 -20.50 -6.94 5.89
CA ARG A 36 -19.27 -7.70 5.60
C ARG A 36 -18.15 -7.34 6.58
N TRP A 37 -17.89 -6.05 6.77
CA TRP A 37 -16.86 -5.60 7.70
C TRP A 37 -17.13 -6.11 9.12
N SER A 38 -18.37 -6.01 9.61
CA SER A 38 -18.74 -6.54 10.93
C SER A 38 -18.47 -8.04 11.05
N ASP A 39 -18.84 -8.81 10.03
CA ASP A 39 -18.66 -10.26 10.02
C ASP A 39 -17.18 -10.69 9.99
N GLU A 40 -16.34 -9.96 9.25
CA GLU A 40 -14.89 -10.17 9.19
C GLU A 40 -14.23 -9.80 10.51
N TRP A 41 -14.60 -8.67 11.11
CA TRP A 41 -14.05 -8.21 12.39
C TRP A 41 -14.33 -9.20 13.51
N VAL A 42 -15.57 -9.70 13.60
CA VAL A 42 -15.97 -10.70 14.61
C VAL A 42 -15.20 -12.01 14.42
N ARG A 43 -14.91 -12.41 13.17
CA ARG A 43 -14.12 -13.62 12.87
C ARG A 43 -12.65 -13.48 13.24
N SER A 44 -12.10 -12.27 13.15
CA SER A 44 -10.69 -12.00 13.40
C SER A 44 -10.41 -11.45 14.80
N ALA A 45 -11.39 -11.46 15.71
CA ALA A 45 -11.20 -10.92 17.06
C ALA A 45 -10.35 -11.89 17.89
N ASP A 46 -9.19 -11.42 18.38
CA ASP A 46 -8.28 -12.22 19.22
C ASP A 46 -8.86 -12.57 20.60
N ALA A 47 -9.82 -11.76 21.06
CA ALA A 47 -10.54 -11.93 22.32
C ALA A 47 -12.03 -12.15 22.05
N GLU A 48 -12.72 -12.78 23.01
CA GLU A 48 -14.18 -12.90 22.94
C GLU A 48 -14.80 -11.50 22.79
N PRO A 49 -15.55 -11.23 21.71
CA PRO A 49 -16.22 -9.95 21.53
C PRO A 49 -17.25 -9.75 22.64
N ASP A 50 -17.57 -8.48 22.92
CA ASP A 50 -18.68 -8.14 23.82
C ASP A 50 -19.92 -9.00 23.47
N PRO A 51 -20.57 -9.65 24.46
CA PRO A 51 -21.77 -10.44 24.23
C PRO A 51 -22.84 -9.80 23.34
N GLU A 52 -22.96 -8.47 23.30
CA GLU A 52 -23.84 -7.80 22.34
C GLU A 52 -23.34 -7.95 20.89
N LEU A 53 -22.08 -7.61 20.62
CA LEU A 53 -21.46 -7.74 19.29
C LEU A 53 -21.40 -9.21 18.83
N ALA A 54 -21.15 -10.14 19.74
CA ALA A 54 -21.18 -11.58 19.47
C ALA A 54 -22.58 -12.05 18.99
N ARG A 55 -23.65 -11.43 19.51
CA ARG A 55 -25.04 -11.78 19.17
C ARG A 55 -25.52 -11.09 17.91
N THR A 56 -25.24 -9.80 17.75
CA THR A 56 -25.73 -9.01 16.61
C THR A 56 -24.88 -9.20 15.37
N ARG A 57 -23.61 -9.56 15.54
CA ARG A 57 -22.57 -9.56 14.49
C ARG A 57 -22.57 -8.25 13.68
N TRP A 58 -22.84 -7.15 14.37
CA TRP A 58 -22.98 -5.82 13.79
C TRP A 58 -22.20 -4.81 14.64
N LEU A 59 -21.18 -4.20 14.05
CA LEU A 59 -20.35 -3.18 14.71
C LEU A 59 -21.08 -1.84 14.90
N GLY A 60 -22.01 -1.56 13.99
CA GLY A 60 -22.82 -0.34 14.03
C GLY A 60 -23.85 -0.33 15.14
N PHE A 61 -24.66 0.72 15.12
CA PHE A 61 -25.83 0.90 15.96
C PHE A 61 -27.09 0.86 15.11
N GLY A 62 -28.24 1.15 15.73
CA GLY A 62 -29.47 1.38 14.97
C GLY A 62 -29.31 2.57 14.01
N PRO A 63 -30.02 2.58 12.87
CA PRO A 63 -30.00 3.71 11.96
C PRO A 63 -30.54 4.98 12.65
N ALA A 64 -29.96 6.13 12.34
CA ALA A 64 -30.51 7.41 12.76
C ALA A 64 -31.84 7.66 12.03
N ALA A 65 -32.81 8.24 12.73
CA ALA A 65 -34.01 8.74 12.08
C ALA A 65 -33.71 10.07 11.36
N GLU A 66 -34.44 10.37 10.29
CA GLU A 66 -34.24 11.59 9.48
C GLU A 66 -34.37 12.88 10.30
N ASP A 67 -35.25 12.89 11.31
CA ASP A 67 -35.42 14.00 12.24
C ASP A 67 -34.21 14.17 13.18
N ALA A 68 -33.59 13.08 13.63
CA ALA A 68 -32.36 13.12 14.43
C ALA A 68 -31.19 13.67 13.60
N VAL A 69 -31.04 13.24 12.34
CA VAL A 69 -30.04 13.78 11.42
C VAL A 69 -30.29 15.26 11.14
N ALA A 70 -31.54 15.66 10.86
CA ALA A 70 -31.90 17.05 10.64
C ALA A 70 -31.65 17.93 11.88
N ALA A 71 -31.95 17.42 13.08
CA ALA A 71 -31.66 18.12 14.34
C ALA A 71 -30.15 18.28 14.57
N ALA A 72 -29.34 17.29 14.19
CA ALA A 72 -27.90 17.39 14.25
C ALA A 72 -27.35 18.44 13.25
N GLU A 73 -27.88 18.48 12.02
CA GLU A 73 -27.58 19.50 11.01
C GLU A 73 -27.97 20.91 11.46
N GLU A 74 -29.13 21.07 12.09
CA GLU A 74 -29.56 22.34 12.68
C GLU A 74 -28.62 22.78 13.80
N ARG A 75 -28.21 21.85 14.67
CA ARG A 75 -27.30 22.11 15.78
C ARG A 75 -25.90 22.51 15.33
N ILE A 76 -25.37 21.90 14.28
CA ILE A 76 -24.07 22.29 13.70
C ILE A 76 -24.19 23.54 12.80
N GLY A 77 -25.39 23.83 12.27
CA GLY A 77 -25.66 24.97 11.40
C GLY A 77 -25.31 24.73 9.92
N MET A 78 -25.08 23.47 9.53
CA MET A 78 -24.68 23.05 8.18
C MET A 78 -25.33 21.71 7.83
N ARG A 79 -25.59 21.49 6.55
CA ARG A 79 -26.01 20.17 6.05
C ARG A 79 -24.81 19.25 5.98
N LEU A 80 -24.93 18.02 6.47
CA LEU A 80 -23.84 17.04 6.47
C LEU A 80 -23.48 16.62 5.02
N PRO A 81 -22.22 16.23 4.76
CA PRO A 81 -21.84 15.73 3.45
C PRO A 81 -22.59 14.43 3.12
N PRO A 82 -22.98 14.20 1.84
CA PRO A 82 -23.91 13.14 1.46
C PRO A 82 -23.54 11.76 2.02
N SER A 83 -22.27 11.35 1.88
CA SER A 83 -21.80 10.04 2.33
C SER A 83 -21.90 9.86 3.85
N TYR A 84 -21.58 10.88 4.65
CA TYR A 84 -21.70 10.82 6.11
C TYR A 84 -23.15 10.84 6.56
N ARG A 85 -24.01 11.62 5.88
CA ARG A 85 -25.45 11.62 6.15
C ARG A 85 -26.05 10.23 5.92
N GLU A 86 -25.74 9.61 4.78
CA GLU A 86 -26.23 8.27 4.42
C GLU A 86 -25.70 7.19 5.37
N PHE A 87 -24.44 7.34 5.83
CA PHE A 87 -23.86 6.50 6.87
C PHE A 87 -24.67 6.56 8.16
N LEU A 88 -24.99 7.76 8.67
CA LEU A 88 -25.80 7.92 9.90
C LEU A 88 -27.21 7.32 9.74
N LEU A 89 -27.82 7.49 8.57
CA LEU A 89 -29.12 6.87 8.25
C LEU A 89 -29.03 5.34 8.13
N THR A 90 -27.84 4.78 7.95
CA THR A 90 -27.59 3.33 7.96
C THR A 90 -27.25 2.83 9.37
N THR A 91 -26.47 3.60 10.12
CA THR A 91 -25.95 3.31 11.46
C THR A 91 -25.61 4.62 12.18
N ASP A 92 -26.25 4.87 13.32
CA ASP A 92 -26.02 6.07 14.10
C ASP A 92 -24.79 5.90 15.01
N GLY A 93 -23.61 6.07 14.40
CA GLY A 93 -22.30 5.76 15.01
C GLY A 93 -21.78 4.39 14.61
N TRP A 94 -20.56 4.07 15.04
CA TRP A 94 -19.86 2.84 14.67
C TRP A 94 -18.79 2.47 15.70
N ARG A 95 -18.50 1.17 15.84
CA ARG A 95 -17.45 0.64 16.72
C ARG A 95 -16.29 0.12 15.88
N ASP A 96 -15.08 0.23 16.41
CA ASP A 96 -13.88 -0.36 15.79
C ASP A 96 -13.71 0.03 14.31
N ALA A 97 -13.73 1.33 14.03
CA ALA A 97 -13.41 1.86 12.70
C ALA A 97 -11.90 1.73 12.47
N GLY A 98 -11.52 0.70 11.72
CA GLY A 98 -10.12 0.32 11.53
C GLY A 98 -9.60 -0.39 12.76
N ILE A 99 -8.44 0.03 13.26
CA ILE A 99 -7.81 -0.60 14.44
C ILE A 99 -7.68 0.38 15.61
N PHE A 100 -7.58 1.66 15.30
CA PHE A 100 -7.23 2.70 16.27
C PHE A 100 -8.41 3.61 16.65
N VAL A 101 -9.59 3.43 16.06
CA VAL A 101 -10.79 4.21 16.40
C VAL A 101 -11.85 3.27 16.96
N TRP A 102 -11.93 3.21 18.28
CA TRP A 102 -12.83 2.30 18.98
C TRP A 102 -14.29 2.73 18.87
N ARG A 103 -14.56 4.04 18.74
CA ARG A 103 -15.92 4.55 18.61
C ARG A 103 -16.01 5.82 17.78
N MET A 104 -16.96 5.83 16.86
CA MET A 104 -17.40 7.01 16.11
C MET A 104 -18.61 7.65 16.80
N ARG A 105 -18.72 8.96 16.64
CA ARG A 105 -19.81 9.78 17.16
C ARG A 105 -21.12 9.51 16.41
N ASP A 106 -22.22 9.76 17.10
CA ASP A 106 -23.58 9.60 16.62
C ASP A 106 -24.28 10.97 16.51
N THR A 107 -25.50 11.03 15.98
CA THR A 107 -26.25 12.28 15.78
C THR A 107 -26.42 13.09 17.06
N SER A 108 -26.39 12.46 18.24
CA SER A 108 -26.55 13.13 19.52
C SER A 108 -25.30 13.87 20.00
N ASP A 109 -24.11 13.45 19.56
CA ASP A 109 -22.84 13.94 20.11
C ASP A 109 -21.78 14.36 19.07
N ILE A 110 -22.07 14.31 17.76
CA ILE A 110 -21.24 14.98 16.74
C ILE A 110 -21.20 16.49 16.98
N GLY A 111 -20.08 17.16 16.72
CA GLY A 111 -19.98 18.62 16.88
C GLY A 111 -18.61 19.17 16.50
N TRP A 112 -18.42 20.48 16.65
CA TRP A 112 -17.19 21.15 16.23
C TRP A 112 -16.00 20.76 17.10
N LEU A 113 -14.88 20.43 16.45
CA LEU A 113 -13.65 19.98 17.10
C LEU A 113 -13.17 20.97 18.16
N ARG A 114 -13.16 22.26 17.82
CA ARG A 114 -12.76 23.35 18.73
C ARG A 114 -13.58 23.43 20.01
N ASP A 115 -14.82 22.95 20.00
CA ASP A 115 -15.73 23.02 21.15
C ASP A 115 -15.64 21.75 22.01
N ILE A 116 -15.40 20.59 21.39
CA ILE A 116 -15.38 19.29 22.08
C ILE A 116 -13.97 18.92 22.56
N GLU A 117 -12.96 19.15 21.74
CA GLU A 117 -11.57 18.73 21.96
C GLU A 117 -10.59 19.87 21.62
N PRO A 118 -10.61 21.00 22.37
CA PRO A 118 -9.83 22.20 22.04
C PRO A 118 -8.31 21.96 22.01
N TYR A 119 -7.81 20.98 22.77
CA TYR A 119 -6.39 20.62 22.79
C TYR A 119 -5.85 20.30 21.38
N TRP A 120 -6.61 19.55 20.59
CA TRP A 120 -6.22 19.17 19.22
C TRP A 120 -6.30 20.36 18.27
N ALA A 121 -7.33 21.20 18.43
CA ALA A 121 -7.51 22.38 17.60
C ALA A 121 -6.35 23.38 17.75
N ASP A 122 -5.83 23.55 18.96
CA ASP A 122 -4.78 24.53 19.25
C ASP A 122 -3.37 23.98 19.02
N SER A 123 -3.08 22.77 19.51
CA SER A 123 -1.69 22.25 19.55
C SER A 123 -1.18 21.76 18.19
N TRP A 124 -2.08 21.51 17.24
CA TRP A 124 -1.77 20.94 15.93
C TRP A 124 -2.14 21.86 14.77
N ALA A 125 -2.63 23.07 15.05
CA ALA A 125 -3.07 24.04 14.05
C ALA A 125 -1.99 24.34 12.99
N GLU A 126 -0.74 24.43 13.42
CA GLU A 126 0.42 24.75 12.57
C GLU A 126 0.75 23.65 11.54
N LEU A 127 0.22 22.43 11.72
CA LEU A 127 0.43 21.32 10.79
C LEU A 127 -0.65 21.21 9.70
N CYS A 128 -1.75 21.96 9.78
CA CYS A 128 -2.64 22.10 8.63
C CYS A 128 -1.92 22.97 7.58
N ASP A 129 -1.60 22.40 6.42
CA ASP A 129 -1.11 23.16 5.26
C ASP A 129 -2.30 23.89 4.61
N ASP A 130 -2.73 24.96 5.25
CA ASP A 130 -3.91 25.71 4.84
C ASP A 130 -3.70 27.23 4.89
N ASP A 131 -3.37 27.81 3.73
CA ASP A 131 -3.32 29.27 3.52
C ASP A 131 -4.73 29.91 3.40
N ARG A 132 -5.82 29.18 3.67
CA ARG A 132 -7.20 29.71 3.58
C ARG A 132 -7.45 30.78 4.66
N GLN A 133 -8.13 31.85 4.25
CA GLN A 133 -8.48 33.00 5.12
C GLN A 133 -9.46 32.68 6.26
N GLU A 134 -10.08 31.49 6.25
CA GLU A 134 -11.19 31.10 7.14
C GLU A 134 -10.75 30.19 8.31
N GLY A 135 -9.44 30.11 8.59
CA GLY A 135 -8.86 29.30 9.67
C GLY A 135 -8.20 28.02 9.14
N THR A 136 -7.84 27.10 10.04
CA THR A 136 -7.20 25.84 9.68
C THR A 136 -8.23 24.71 9.54
N CYS A 137 -7.80 23.60 8.94
CA CYS A 137 -8.60 22.38 8.85
C CYS A 137 -9.14 21.92 10.22
N LEU A 138 -8.36 22.11 11.29
CA LEU A 138 -8.74 21.77 12.65
C LEU A 138 -9.74 22.77 13.27
N SER A 139 -9.63 24.07 13.00
CA SER A 139 -10.54 25.07 13.60
C SER A 139 -11.97 25.02 13.03
N ARG A 140 -12.10 24.46 11.81
CA ARG A 140 -13.38 24.21 11.12
C ARG A 140 -13.87 22.76 11.25
N GLY A 141 -13.04 21.86 11.74
CA GLY A 141 -13.32 20.42 11.73
C GLY A 141 -14.58 20.05 12.52
N LEU A 142 -15.46 19.26 11.92
CA LEU A 142 -16.53 18.54 12.60
C LEU A 142 -15.95 17.21 13.11
N LEU A 143 -15.84 17.05 14.43
CA LEU A 143 -15.28 15.85 15.05
C LEU A 143 -16.26 14.67 14.90
N ILE A 144 -15.78 13.57 14.32
CA ILE A 144 -16.56 12.34 14.07
C ILE A 144 -16.03 11.13 14.84
N SER A 145 -14.80 11.16 15.35
CA SER A 145 -14.32 10.17 16.33
C SER A 145 -14.76 10.53 17.75
N ARG A 146 -15.15 9.53 18.52
CA ARG A 146 -15.44 9.65 19.95
C ARG A 146 -14.30 9.13 20.80
N ASP A 147 -13.88 7.89 20.54
CA ASP A 147 -12.82 7.20 21.28
C ASP A 147 -11.81 6.65 20.26
N ALA A 148 -10.55 7.07 20.37
CA ALA A 148 -9.47 6.66 19.49
C ALA A 148 -8.11 6.69 20.19
N ASP A 149 -7.14 5.95 19.65
CA ASP A 149 -5.79 5.81 20.21
C ASP A 149 -4.94 7.04 19.95
N ALA A 150 -5.00 8.00 20.89
CA ALA A 150 -4.24 9.25 20.85
C ALA A 150 -4.33 9.97 19.48
N GLY A 151 -5.55 10.04 18.95
CA GLY A 151 -5.86 10.66 17.66
C GLY A 151 -7.33 11.04 17.51
N ILE A 152 -7.66 11.66 16.37
CA ILE A 152 -8.99 12.14 16.02
C ILE A 152 -9.28 11.95 14.52
N LEU A 153 -10.56 11.79 14.21
CA LEU A 153 -11.11 11.85 12.85
C LEU A 153 -12.10 13.01 12.77
N PHE A 154 -11.99 13.84 11.73
CA PHE A 154 -12.87 15.00 11.54
C PHE A 154 -13.14 15.30 10.07
N LEU A 155 -14.21 16.06 9.79
CA LEU A 155 -14.60 16.52 8.46
C LEU A 155 -14.46 18.04 8.35
N ASP A 156 -13.94 18.56 7.24
CA ASP A 156 -13.76 20.00 7.04
C ASP A 156 -14.74 20.57 6.00
N PRO A 157 -15.76 21.35 6.42
CA PRO A 157 -16.69 21.99 5.49
C PRO A 157 -16.03 23.06 4.61
N GLY A 158 -14.89 23.63 5.02
CA GLY A 158 -14.12 24.58 4.21
C GLY A 158 -13.30 23.91 3.10
N ASP A 159 -13.33 22.58 3.03
CA ASP A 159 -12.66 21.76 2.04
C ASP A 159 -13.64 20.80 1.37
N ALA A 160 -14.70 21.37 0.79
CA ALA A 160 -15.74 20.62 0.10
C ALA A 160 -15.43 20.47 -1.40
N GLY A 161 -15.61 19.25 -1.91
CA GLY A 161 -15.60 18.93 -3.33
C GLY A 161 -16.84 19.43 -4.07
N ALA A 162 -16.81 19.39 -5.40
CA ALA A 162 -17.94 19.79 -6.25
C ALA A 162 -19.18 18.88 -6.11
N ASP A 163 -19.01 17.71 -5.52
CA ASP A 163 -20.05 16.73 -5.16
C ASP A 163 -20.72 17.03 -3.81
N GLY A 164 -20.24 18.05 -3.08
CA GLY A 164 -20.72 18.40 -1.75
C GLY A 164 -20.15 17.51 -0.64
N GLU A 165 -19.21 16.61 -0.95
CA GLU A 165 -18.46 15.87 0.05
C GLU A 165 -17.44 16.78 0.72
N TRP A 166 -17.35 16.70 2.04
CA TRP A 166 -16.32 17.39 2.81
C TRP A 166 -15.09 16.49 2.87
N ALA A 167 -13.91 17.08 2.73
CA ALA A 167 -12.68 16.36 2.99
C ALA A 167 -12.69 15.82 4.43
N ALA A 168 -12.28 14.56 4.57
CA ALA A 168 -12.12 13.92 5.85
C ALA A 168 -10.64 13.91 6.23
N TYR A 169 -10.35 13.93 7.52
CA TYR A 169 -8.99 13.98 8.03
C TYR A 169 -8.79 12.93 9.11
N SER A 170 -7.62 12.30 9.11
CA SER A 170 -7.15 11.47 10.23
C SER A 170 -5.88 12.09 10.84
N LEU A 171 -5.87 12.25 12.16
CA LEU A 171 -4.71 12.76 12.88
C LEU A 171 -4.43 11.85 14.07
N PHE A 172 -3.22 11.29 14.13
CA PHE A 172 -2.76 10.48 15.25
C PHE A 172 -1.40 10.98 15.72
N SER A 173 -1.28 11.33 17.01
CA SER A 173 -0.07 11.94 17.57
C SER A 173 1.18 11.09 17.37
N TRP A 174 1.06 9.76 17.45
CA TRP A 174 2.14 8.80 17.29
C TRP A 174 2.64 8.65 15.84
N ARG A 175 1.91 9.18 14.83
CA ARG A 175 2.43 9.25 13.45
C ARG A 175 3.50 10.31 13.28
N ALA A 176 3.56 11.30 14.20
CA ALA A 176 4.44 12.46 14.12
C ALA A 176 4.40 13.15 12.73
N ALA A 177 3.20 13.21 12.14
CA ALA A 177 2.94 13.73 10.80
C ALA A 177 1.71 14.64 10.82
N PRO A 178 1.57 15.55 9.84
CA PRO A 178 0.35 16.33 9.63
C PRO A 178 -0.91 15.46 9.50
N PRO A 179 -2.12 16.05 9.68
CA PRO A 179 -3.37 15.37 9.40
C PRO A 179 -3.39 14.81 7.96
N GLU A 180 -3.70 13.52 7.83
CA GLU A 180 -3.85 12.87 6.54
C GLU A 180 -5.23 13.21 5.96
N ARG A 181 -5.25 13.77 4.75
CA ARG A 181 -6.45 14.23 4.06
C ARG A 181 -7.02 13.16 3.14
N PHE A 182 -8.33 12.96 3.21
CA PHE A 182 -9.14 12.12 2.32
C PHE A 182 -10.19 12.99 1.60
N PRO A 183 -10.57 12.65 0.35
CA PRO A 183 -11.51 13.47 -0.42
C PRO A 183 -12.95 13.46 0.12
N SER A 184 -13.33 12.47 0.93
CA SER A 184 -14.68 12.34 1.49
C SER A 184 -14.67 11.46 2.75
N PHE A 185 -15.78 11.47 3.50
CA PHE A 185 -15.98 10.52 4.60
C PHE A 185 -15.93 9.07 4.13
N PHE A 186 -16.52 8.76 2.96
CA PHE A 186 -16.45 7.42 2.38
C PHE A 186 -15.01 6.97 2.13
N ALA A 187 -14.16 7.82 1.55
CA ALA A 187 -12.76 7.49 1.29
C ALA A 187 -11.97 7.23 2.59
N LEU A 188 -12.28 7.97 3.66
CA LEU A 188 -11.72 7.69 4.99
C LEU A 188 -12.17 6.32 5.51
N MET A 189 -13.45 5.96 5.35
CA MET A 189 -13.95 4.65 5.79
C MET A 189 -13.31 3.50 4.99
N GLU A 190 -13.06 3.68 3.68
CA GLU A 190 -12.31 2.72 2.87
C GLU A 190 -10.86 2.52 3.39
N ASP A 191 -10.18 3.61 3.77
CA ASP A 191 -8.84 3.52 4.36
C ASP A 191 -8.86 2.79 5.71
N LEU A 192 -9.82 3.10 6.58
CA LEU A 192 -9.97 2.42 7.87
C LEU A 192 -10.27 0.91 7.68
N TYR A 193 -11.06 0.56 6.66
CA TYR A 193 -11.29 -0.85 6.32
C TYR A 193 -10.02 -1.54 5.80
N ALA A 194 -9.26 -0.88 4.93
CA ALA A 194 -7.96 -1.39 4.46
C ALA A 194 -6.95 -1.53 5.61
N GLN A 195 -6.92 -0.57 6.54
CA GLN A 195 -6.13 -0.62 7.77
C GLN A 195 -6.48 -1.84 8.62
N PHE A 196 -7.77 -2.13 8.79
CA PHE A 196 -8.23 -3.35 9.47
C PHE A 196 -7.65 -4.60 8.80
N HIS A 197 -7.83 -4.73 7.48
CA HIS A 197 -7.30 -5.86 6.71
C HIS A 197 -5.78 -5.98 6.83
N ARG A 198 -5.06 -4.87 6.75
CA ARG A 198 -3.61 -4.83 6.88
C ARG A 198 -3.09 -5.34 8.21
N MET A 199 -3.76 -4.99 9.30
CA MET A 199 -3.29 -5.31 10.65
C MET A 199 -3.81 -6.65 11.17
N ARG A 200 -5.06 -7.00 10.90
CA ARG A 200 -5.66 -8.25 11.39
C ARG A 200 -5.62 -9.40 10.40
N LYS A 201 -5.39 -9.12 9.11
CA LYS A 201 -5.34 -10.12 8.02
C LYS A 201 -6.48 -11.15 8.13
N PRO A 202 -7.75 -10.70 8.23
CA PRO A 202 -8.88 -11.60 8.41
C PRO A 202 -9.01 -12.56 7.21
N ASP A 203 -9.37 -13.80 7.48
CA ASP A 203 -9.72 -14.74 6.42
C ASP A 203 -11.09 -14.40 5.81
N GLY A 204 -11.20 -14.54 4.49
CA GLY A 204 -12.46 -14.41 3.77
C GLY A 204 -12.32 -13.90 2.34
N GLU A 205 -13.48 -13.64 1.74
CA GLU A 205 -13.62 -13.30 0.32
C GLU A 205 -12.76 -12.10 -0.11
N VAL A 206 -12.57 -11.10 0.75
CA VAL A 206 -11.76 -9.92 0.42
C VAL A 206 -10.28 -10.26 0.33
N ARG A 207 -9.77 -11.07 1.26
CA ARG A 207 -8.40 -11.57 1.20
C ARG A 207 -8.20 -12.45 -0.03
N ASP A 208 -9.10 -13.40 -0.27
CA ASP A 208 -9.04 -14.31 -1.42
C ASP A 208 -9.08 -13.55 -2.76
N ALA A 209 -9.93 -12.51 -2.84
CA ALA A 209 -10.02 -11.65 -4.01
C ALA A 209 -8.74 -10.85 -4.24
N TRP A 210 -8.12 -10.31 -3.19
CA TRP A 210 -6.83 -9.63 -3.30
C TRP A 210 -5.71 -10.59 -3.67
N ASP A 211 -5.68 -11.79 -3.12
CA ASP A 211 -4.68 -12.81 -3.48
C ASP A 211 -4.79 -13.21 -4.97
N ALA A 212 -6.01 -13.39 -5.47
CA ALA A 212 -6.26 -13.63 -6.90
C ALA A 212 -5.85 -12.43 -7.77
N THR A 213 -6.14 -11.21 -7.31
CA THR A 213 -5.78 -9.96 -8.00
C THR A 213 -4.26 -9.78 -8.08
N VAL A 214 -3.54 -10.07 -6.99
CA VAL A 214 -2.09 -10.03 -6.93
C VAL A 214 -1.47 -11.07 -7.85
N GLU A 215 -2.03 -12.29 -7.90
CA GLU A 215 -1.59 -13.31 -8.84
C GLU A 215 -1.79 -12.87 -10.30
N GLN A 216 -2.93 -12.28 -10.62
CA GLN A 216 -3.17 -11.75 -11.97
C GLN A 216 -2.20 -10.62 -12.33
N ALA A 217 -1.96 -9.69 -11.41
CA ALA A 217 -1.00 -8.61 -11.57
C ALA A 217 0.44 -9.13 -11.82
N ARG A 218 0.82 -10.21 -11.13
CA ARG A 218 2.10 -10.91 -11.35
C ARG A 218 2.19 -11.50 -12.76
N LEU A 219 1.14 -12.19 -13.21
CA LEU A 219 1.07 -12.78 -14.56
C LEU A 219 1.09 -11.69 -15.66
N ASP A 220 0.43 -10.57 -15.43
CA ASP A 220 0.45 -9.42 -16.33
C ASP A 220 1.86 -8.81 -16.42
N ALA A 221 2.54 -8.61 -15.28
CA ALA A 221 3.93 -8.15 -15.26
C ALA A 221 4.87 -9.10 -16.04
N LEU A 222 4.75 -10.41 -15.84
CA LEU A 222 5.56 -11.42 -16.54
C LEU A 222 5.26 -11.47 -18.04
N ALA A 223 4.03 -11.17 -18.44
CA ALA A 223 3.67 -11.05 -19.85
C ALA A 223 4.06 -9.69 -20.47
N GLY A 224 4.72 -8.81 -19.72
CA GLY A 224 5.11 -7.47 -20.17
C GLY A 224 3.98 -6.44 -20.18
N ARG A 225 2.80 -6.79 -19.64
CA ARG A 225 1.66 -5.87 -19.49
C ARG A 225 1.77 -5.13 -18.17
N ILE A 226 2.62 -4.09 -18.13
CA ILE A 226 2.97 -3.38 -16.89
C ILE A 226 2.04 -2.21 -16.54
N ASP A 227 1.18 -1.77 -17.47
CA ASP A 227 0.30 -0.62 -17.26
C ASP A 227 -0.79 -0.98 -16.23
N GLY A 228 -0.93 -0.18 -15.17
CA GLY A 228 -1.93 -0.40 -14.12
C GLY A 228 -1.53 -1.43 -13.04
N VAL A 229 -0.42 -2.16 -13.25
CA VAL A 229 0.00 -3.23 -12.34
C VAL A 229 0.53 -2.67 -11.02
N GLU A 230 1.33 -1.60 -11.07
CA GLU A 230 1.88 -0.99 -9.85
C GLU A 230 0.77 -0.41 -8.98
N GLU A 231 -0.22 0.24 -9.59
CA GLU A 231 -1.39 0.80 -8.89
C GLU A 231 -2.23 -0.31 -8.25
N THR A 232 -2.41 -1.43 -8.95
CA THR A 232 -3.13 -2.60 -8.43
C THR A 232 -2.40 -3.22 -7.23
N LEU A 233 -1.08 -3.38 -7.33
CA LEU A 233 -0.26 -3.91 -6.23
C LEU A 233 -0.18 -2.93 -5.06
N ALA A 234 -0.13 -1.62 -5.31
CA ALA A 234 -0.19 -0.60 -4.27
C ALA A 234 -1.50 -0.73 -3.47
N LYS A 235 -2.63 -0.94 -4.15
CA LYS A 235 -3.92 -1.11 -3.47
C LYS A 235 -4.00 -2.42 -2.69
N ALA A 236 -3.45 -3.52 -3.22
CA ALA A 236 -3.36 -4.78 -2.48
C ALA A 236 -2.45 -4.68 -1.24
N GLU A 237 -1.37 -3.91 -1.33
CA GLU A 237 -0.48 -3.62 -0.19
C GLU A 237 -1.19 -2.79 0.90
N GLU A 238 -2.06 -1.85 0.53
CA GLU A 238 -2.91 -1.12 1.49
C GLU A 238 -3.80 -2.08 2.30
N PHE A 239 -4.26 -3.17 1.69
CA PHE A 239 -5.04 -4.25 2.33
C PHE A 239 -4.17 -5.32 3.02
N GLY A 240 -2.84 -5.15 3.07
CA GLY A 240 -1.95 -6.04 3.82
C GLY A 240 -1.35 -7.21 3.06
N SER A 241 -1.38 -7.20 1.72
CA SER A 241 -0.69 -8.22 0.94
C SER A 241 0.83 -7.98 0.95
N ASP A 242 1.56 -8.75 1.76
CA ASP A 242 3.03 -8.70 1.80
C ASP A 242 3.63 -9.14 0.45
N ARG A 243 2.97 -10.10 -0.22
CA ARG A 243 3.30 -10.53 -1.59
C ARG A 243 3.21 -9.38 -2.58
N ALA A 244 2.18 -8.53 -2.47
CA ALA A 244 2.06 -7.34 -3.31
C ALA A 244 3.24 -6.38 -3.09
N THR A 245 3.68 -6.20 -1.85
CA THR A 245 4.87 -5.38 -1.51
C THR A 245 6.11 -5.89 -2.25
N ALA A 246 6.35 -7.21 -2.26
CA ALA A 246 7.52 -7.82 -2.90
C ALA A 246 7.51 -7.64 -4.43
N LEU A 247 6.36 -7.81 -5.06
CA LEU A 247 6.17 -7.59 -6.50
C LEU A 247 6.31 -6.10 -6.85
N ARG A 248 5.67 -5.23 -6.06
CA ARG A 248 5.68 -3.78 -6.28
C ARG A 248 7.08 -3.19 -6.16
N ALA A 249 7.89 -3.63 -5.19
CA ALA A 249 9.28 -3.19 -5.03
C ALA A 249 10.11 -3.44 -6.29
N GLN A 250 9.96 -4.62 -6.93
CA GLN A 250 10.64 -4.93 -8.19
C GLN A 250 10.22 -3.99 -9.32
N LEU A 251 8.92 -3.71 -9.45
CA LEU A 251 8.43 -2.77 -10.47
C LEU A 251 8.92 -1.34 -10.22
N GLN A 252 8.89 -0.87 -8.98
CA GLN A 252 9.34 0.49 -8.64
C GLN A 252 10.80 0.72 -9.01
N LEU A 253 11.67 -0.27 -8.76
CA LEU A 253 13.08 -0.21 -9.13
C LEU A 253 13.32 -0.07 -10.65
N PHE A 254 12.48 -0.72 -11.47
CA PHE A 254 12.58 -0.68 -12.93
C PHE A 254 11.77 0.46 -13.57
N LEU A 255 10.79 1.04 -12.86
CA LEU A 255 9.97 2.15 -13.32
C LEU A 255 10.48 3.52 -12.85
N ASP A 256 11.66 3.55 -12.23
CA ASP A 256 12.27 4.76 -11.65
C ASP A 256 11.32 5.47 -10.67
N ARG A 257 10.67 4.66 -9.82
CA ARG A 257 9.80 5.12 -8.74
C ARG A 257 10.51 4.97 -7.39
N PRO A 258 10.19 5.79 -6.38
CA PRO A 258 10.73 5.62 -5.04
C PRO A 258 10.39 4.23 -4.48
N ALA A 259 11.41 3.36 -4.35
CA ALA A 259 11.26 2.00 -3.83
C ALA A 259 11.62 1.85 -2.34
N GLY A 260 12.20 2.89 -1.72
CA GLY A 260 12.75 2.82 -0.37
C GLY A 260 11.75 2.41 0.71
N GLN A 261 10.49 2.85 0.58
CA GLN A 261 9.42 2.46 1.51
C GLN A 261 9.08 0.97 1.40
N SER A 262 8.89 0.47 0.17
CA SER A 262 8.60 -0.95 -0.09
C SER A 262 9.76 -1.83 0.33
N LEU A 263 11.01 -1.46 0.00
CA LEU A 263 12.21 -2.16 0.43
C LEU A 263 12.35 -2.16 1.96
N GLY A 264 12.04 -1.05 2.62
CA GLY A 264 12.01 -0.96 4.08
C GLY A 264 10.97 -1.89 4.72
N ARG A 265 9.79 -2.04 4.11
CA ARG A 265 8.77 -3.01 4.54
C ARG A 265 9.25 -4.44 4.37
N LEU A 266 9.90 -4.77 3.24
CA LEU A 266 10.42 -6.10 2.95
C LEU A 266 11.54 -6.58 3.87
N VAL A 267 12.16 -5.70 4.65
CA VAL A 267 13.17 -6.07 5.67
C VAL A 267 12.70 -5.77 7.09
N SER A 268 11.50 -5.21 7.25
CA SER A 268 10.92 -4.91 8.55
C SER A 268 10.32 -6.17 9.18
N PRO A 269 10.55 -6.44 10.48
CA PRO A 269 10.01 -7.62 11.15
C PRO A 269 8.49 -7.75 11.09
N HIS A 270 7.77 -6.64 10.94
CA HIS A 270 6.31 -6.57 11.01
C HIS A 270 5.62 -6.90 9.68
N PHE A 271 6.36 -6.90 8.56
CA PHE A 271 5.81 -7.00 7.20
C PHE A 271 6.53 -8.03 6.32
N MET A 272 7.51 -8.76 6.87
CA MET A 272 8.21 -9.79 6.10
C MET A 272 7.37 -11.06 5.95
N LEU A 273 7.32 -11.57 4.71
CA LEU A 273 6.82 -12.90 4.41
C LEU A 273 7.65 -13.96 5.17
N ASP A 274 6.98 -14.97 5.72
CA ASP A 274 7.66 -16.09 6.36
C ASP A 274 8.64 -16.76 5.39
N GLY A 275 9.89 -16.95 5.84
CA GLY A 275 10.95 -17.54 5.02
C GLY A 275 11.53 -16.62 3.94
N PHE A 276 11.11 -15.35 3.85
CA PHE A 276 11.59 -14.42 2.82
C PHE A 276 13.10 -14.22 2.85
N VAL A 277 13.70 -14.10 4.04
CA VAL A 277 15.15 -13.94 4.20
C VAL A 277 15.97 -15.14 3.71
N THR A 278 15.34 -16.30 3.53
CA THR A 278 15.98 -17.49 2.92
C THR A 278 15.50 -17.75 1.50
N ASP A 279 14.58 -16.95 0.97
CA ASP A 279 14.11 -17.05 -0.42
C ASP A 279 15.19 -16.50 -1.38
N PRO A 280 15.47 -17.18 -2.51
CA PRO A 280 16.39 -16.68 -3.54
C PRO A 280 16.08 -15.27 -4.04
N LEU A 281 14.82 -14.85 -4.05
CA LEU A 281 14.41 -13.48 -4.38
C LEU A 281 15.02 -12.47 -3.39
N PHE A 282 15.10 -12.82 -2.10
CA PHE A 282 15.79 -11.95 -1.16
C PHE A 282 17.31 -12.10 -1.25
N THR A 283 17.83 -13.33 -1.13
CA THR A 283 19.27 -13.56 -0.94
C THR A 283 20.11 -13.25 -2.16
N GLU A 284 19.58 -13.47 -3.37
CA GLU A 284 20.33 -13.32 -4.63
C GLU A 284 19.92 -12.07 -5.43
N GLU A 285 18.76 -11.48 -5.17
CA GLU A 285 18.28 -10.30 -5.92
C GLU A 285 18.26 -9.03 -5.05
N PHE A 286 17.51 -9.01 -3.94
CA PHE A 286 17.43 -7.81 -3.09
C PHE A 286 18.66 -7.56 -2.23
N LEU A 287 19.27 -8.60 -1.65
CA LEU A 287 20.41 -8.44 -0.74
C LEU A 287 21.62 -7.78 -1.44
N PRO A 288 22.05 -8.20 -2.65
CA PRO A 288 23.11 -7.48 -3.37
C PRO A 288 22.78 -6.01 -3.62
N LEU A 289 21.53 -5.71 -4.02
CA LEU A 289 21.08 -4.34 -4.24
C LEU A 289 21.14 -3.50 -2.95
N LEU A 290 20.71 -4.05 -1.81
CA LEU A 290 20.76 -3.35 -0.53
C LEU A 290 22.21 -3.00 -0.12
N PHE A 291 23.17 -3.86 -0.44
CA PHE A 291 24.59 -3.58 -0.23
C PHE A 291 25.13 -2.51 -1.19
N ALA A 292 24.77 -2.57 -2.48
CA ALA A 292 25.15 -1.56 -3.46
C ALA A 292 24.61 -0.16 -3.05
N GLN A 293 23.33 -0.07 -2.72
CA GLN A 293 22.70 1.16 -2.23
C GLN A 293 23.31 1.65 -0.90
N HIS A 294 23.70 0.72 -0.02
CA HIS A 294 24.40 1.08 1.22
C HIS A 294 25.77 1.69 0.94
N ALA A 295 26.53 1.15 -0.01
CA ALA A 295 27.85 1.67 -0.40
C ALA A 295 27.75 3.06 -1.06
N GLU A 296 26.69 3.30 -1.83
CA GLU A 296 26.40 4.60 -2.45
C GLU A 296 25.83 5.63 -1.47
N ASN A 297 25.29 5.19 -0.32
CA ASN A 297 24.71 6.08 0.66
C ASN A 297 25.80 6.94 1.34
N THR A 298 25.97 8.15 0.83
CA THR A 298 26.95 9.13 1.33
C THR A 298 26.38 10.05 2.40
N SER A 299 25.08 9.95 2.72
CA SER A 299 24.41 10.85 3.65
C SER A 299 24.69 10.45 5.10
N PRO A 300 25.33 11.32 5.91
CA PRO A 300 25.60 11.03 7.32
C PRO A 300 24.34 11.08 8.20
N ASN A 301 23.25 11.68 7.71
CA ASN A 301 22.03 11.92 8.49
C ASN A 301 20.89 10.96 8.15
N THR A 302 21.05 10.07 7.17
CA THR A 302 20.00 9.14 6.76
C THR A 302 20.55 7.74 6.64
N ASN A 303 19.99 6.83 7.44
CA ASN A 303 20.31 5.41 7.34
C ASN A 303 19.82 4.85 5.99
N SER A 304 20.65 4.04 5.34
CA SER A 304 20.21 3.18 4.24
C SER A 304 19.16 2.16 4.72
N VAL A 305 18.41 1.55 3.81
CA VAL A 305 17.44 0.48 4.14
C VAL A 305 18.12 -0.66 4.90
N LEU A 306 19.30 -1.11 4.44
CA LEU A 306 20.08 -2.15 5.11
C LEU A 306 20.45 -1.77 6.54
N GLN A 307 20.92 -0.53 6.74
CA GLN A 307 21.35 -0.05 8.05
C GLN A 307 20.17 0.11 9.02
N SER A 308 19.01 0.55 8.52
CA SER A 308 17.76 0.58 9.31
C SER A 308 17.29 -0.83 9.68
N ALA A 309 17.39 -1.80 8.77
CA ALA A 309 17.05 -3.19 9.05
C ALA A 309 17.94 -3.82 10.13
N MET A 310 19.22 -3.45 10.18
CA MET A 310 20.16 -3.92 11.19
C MET A 310 19.89 -3.38 12.60
N ILE A 311 19.08 -2.32 12.75
CA ILE A 311 18.67 -1.80 14.07
C ILE A 311 17.67 -2.75 14.75
N ALA A 312 16.85 -3.45 13.96
CA ALA A 312 15.91 -4.43 14.49
C ALA A 312 16.65 -5.65 15.07
N ASP A 313 16.14 -6.19 16.17
CA ASP A 313 16.69 -7.39 16.82
C ASP A 313 16.28 -8.66 16.04
N ARG A 314 17.08 -8.99 15.00
CA ARG A 314 16.83 -10.10 14.06
C ARG A 314 18.09 -10.91 13.81
N PRO A 315 18.34 -11.95 14.63
CA PRO A 315 19.56 -12.76 14.53
C PRO A 315 19.72 -13.45 13.16
N ASP A 316 18.63 -13.90 12.55
CA ASP A 316 18.61 -14.54 11.23
C ASP A 316 19.07 -13.58 10.11
N PHE A 317 18.52 -12.36 10.11
CA PHE A 317 18.93 -11.32 9.18
C PHE A 317 20.37 -10.86 9.41
N HIS A 318 20.77 -10.69 10.69
CA HIS A 318 22.14 -10.30 11.04
C HIS A 318 23.17 -11.34 10.60
N LEU A 319 22.86 -12.64 10.74
CA LEU A 319 23.71 -13.72 10.26
C LEU A 319 23.86 -13.68 8.74
N LEU A 320 22.76 -13.58 8.00
CA LEU A 320 22.77 -13.47 6.53
C LEU A 320 23.62 -12.29 6.04
N VAL A 321 23.42 -11.11 6.63
CA VAL A 321 24.21 -9.90 6.33
C VAL A 321 25.69 -10.12 6.66
N GLY A 322 25.99 -10.74 7.80
CA GLY A 322 27.36 -11.05 8.22
C GLY A 322 28.07 -12.02 7.27
N GLU A 323 27.37 -13.05 6.78
CA GLU A 323 27.87 -14.00 5.79
C GLU A 323 28.14 -13.33 4.45
N TYR A 324 27.21 -12.51 3.97
CA TYR A 324 27.38 -11.74 2.74
C TYR A 324 28.57 -10.78 2.81
N GLN A 325 28.70 -10.04 3.92
CA GLN A 325 29.88 -9.20 4.16
C GLN A 325 31.19 -9.99 4.18
N ALA A 326 31.17 -11.21 4.73
CA ALA A 326 32.36 -12.05 4.75
C ALA A 326 32.74 -12.51 3.34
N ARG A 327 31.78 -12.85 2.48
CA ARG A 327 32.00 -13.15 1.05
C ARG A 327 32.64 -11.96 0.34
N LEU A 328 32.09 -10.75 0.52
CA LEU A 328 32.66 -9.51 -0.04
C LEU A 328 34.11 -9.30 0.37
N ARG A 329 34.42 -9.42 1.67
CA ARG A 329 35.80 -9.26 2.19
C ARG A 329 36.78 -10.29 1.65
N ARG A 330 36.32 -11.50 1.34
CA ARG A 330 37.15 -12.57 0.76
C ARG A 330 37.29 -12.48 -0.76
N GLY A 331 36.58 -11.55 -1.41
CA GLY A 331 36.56 -11.45 -2.88
C GLY A 331 35.88 -12.65 -3.54
N GLU A 332 34.99 -13.35 -2.82
CA GLU A 332 34.23 -14.45 -3.37
C GLU A 332 33.14 -13.94 -4.31
N PRO A 333 32.71 -14.74 -5.32
CA PRO A 333 31.51 -14.44 -6.08
C PRO A 333 30.33 -14.21 -5.13
N HIS A 334 29.84 -12.98 -5.10
CA HIS A 334 28.83 -12.52 -4.13
C HIS A 334 27.46 -12.25 -4.76
N MET A 335 27.38 -12.27 -6.10
CA MET A 335 26.16 -11.98 -6.83
C MET A 335 26.00 -12.90 -8.05
N THR A 336 24.76 -13.22 -8.38
CA THR A 336 24.36 -13.90 -9.62
C THR A 336 23.26 -13.09 -10.30
N TYR A 337 23.28 -12.94 -11.63
CA TYR A 337 22.30 -12.09 -12.34
C TYR A 337 20.95 -12.77 -12.61
N GLY A 338 20.87 -14.10 -12.45
CA GLY A 338 19.65 -14.87 -12.65
C GLY A 338 19.91 -16.37 -12.68
N ASN A 339 19.10 -17.10 -13.44
CA ASN A 339 19.37 -18.49 -13.79
C ASN A 339 20.71 -18.64 -14.55
N PRO A 340 21.36 -19.82 -14.52
CA PRO A 340 22.74 -20.00 -15.03
C PRO A 340 22.96 -19.56 -16.49
N GLU A 341 21.97 -19.77 -17.37
CA GLU A 341 22.04 -19.35 -18.78
C GLU A 341 22.14 -17.82 -18.89
N PHE A 342 21.28 -17.10 -18.16
CA PHE A 342 21.27 -15.64 -18.15
C PHE A 342 22.51 -15.07 -17.46
N ASP A 343 22.92 -15.65 -16.33
CA ASP A 343 24.11 -15.22 -15.58
C ASP A 343 25.38 -15.29 -16.43
N ALA A 344 25.58 -16.38 -17.17
CA ALA A 344 26.73 -16.54 -18.06
C ALA A 344 26.77 -15.49 -19.19
N LEU A 345 25.61 -15.19 -19.78
CA LEU A 345 25.51 -14.19 -20.86
C LEU A 345 25.78 -12.77 -20.35
N VAL A 346 25.21 -12.41 -19.19
CA VAL A 346 25.44 -11.07 -18.60
C VAL A 346 26.89 -10.90 -18.17
N ARG A 347 27.53 -11.94 -17.61
CA ARG A 347 28.97 -11.89 -17.28
C ARG A 347 29.85 -11.68 -18.51
N ALA A 348 29.59 -12.42 -19.58
CA ALA A 348 30.32 -12.25 -20.83
C ALA A 348 30.16 -10.82 -21.38
N ALA A 349 28.94 -10.27 -21.31
CA ALA A 349 28.66 -8.89 -21.71
C ALA A 349 29.41 -7.86 -20.86
N VAL A 350 29.45 -8.04 -19.54
CA VAL A 350 30.21 -7.16 -18.63
C VAL A 350 31.72 -7.25 -18.89
N ASP A 351 32.24 -8.45 -19.14
CA ASP A 351 33.66 -8.66 -19.44
C ASP A 351 34.08 -8.03 -20.79
N GLU A 352 33.21 -8.06 -21.79
CA GLU A 352 33.49 -7.54 -23.14
C GLU A 352 33.18 -6.04 -23.29
N HIS A 353 32.07 -5.59 -22.71
CA HIS A 353 31.47 -4.26 -22.95
C HIS A 353 31.24 -3.45 -21.67
N GLY A 354 31.86 -3.78 -20.54
CA GLY A 354 31.66 -3.09 -19.26
C GLY A 354 31.91 -1.56 -19.29
N ASP A 355 32.78 -1.09 -20.19
CA ASP A 355 33.09 0.34 -20.38
C ASP A 355 32.22 1.03 -21.46
N ASP A 356 31.36 0.29 -22.17
CA ASP A 356 30.45 0.79 -23.22
C ASP A 356 28.98 0.52 -22.82
N PRO A 357 28.29 1.49 -22.20
CA PRO A 357 26.91 1.33 -21.75
C PRO A 357 25.89 1.02 -22.86
N ASP A 358 26.18 1.38 -24.12
CA ASP A 358 25.28 1.12 -25.23
C ASP A 358 25.43 -0.32 -25.73
N ALA A 359 26.67 -0.79 -25.89
CA ALA A 359 26.95 -2.18 -26.24
C ALA A 359 26.52 -3.14 -25.13
N LEU A 360 26.83 -2.83 -23.87
CA LEU A 360 26.41 -3.62 -22.70
C LEU A 360 24.89 -3.75 -22.62
N TRP A 361 24.15 -2.67 -22.88
CA TRP A 361 22.69 -2.74 -22.93
C TRP A 361 22.18 -3.70 -24.02
N GLN A 362 22.74 -3.64 -25.23
CA GLN A 362 22.29 -4.50 -26.33
C GLN A 362 22.47 -5.99 -25.99
N ASP A 363 23.59 -6.34 -25.35
CA ASP A 363 23.86 -7.71 -24.92
C ASP A 363 22.95 -8.15 -23.78
N VAL A 364 22.73 -7.30 -22.77
CA VAL A 364 21.79 -7.59 -21.66
C VAL A 364 20.37 -7.74 -22.19
N GLU A 365 19.95 -6.87 -23.11
CA GLU A 365 18.64 -6.91 -23.76
C GLU A 365 18.43 -8.18 -24.58
N ALA A 366 19.47 -8.67 -25.26
CA ALA A 366 19.46 -9.93 -25.99
C ALA A 366 19.44 -11.14 -25.03
N ALA A 367 20.26 -11.10 -23.98
CA ALA A 367 20.34 -12.14 -22.96
C ALA A 367 19.02 -12.34 -22.23
N PHE A 368 18.20 -11.28 -22.10
CA PHE A 368 16.93 -11.32 -21.36
C PHE A 368 15.94 -12.37 -21.87
N ALA A 369 16.04 -12.79 -23.13
CA ALA A 369 15.24 -13.90 -23.67
C ALA A 369 15.48 -15.25 -22.93
N HIS A 370 16.62 -15.38 -22.24
CA HIS A 370 17.00 -16.55 -21.46
C HIS A 370 16.75 -16.40 -19.95
N TRP A 371 16.30 -15.22 -19.50
CA TRP A 371 16.02 -14.96 -18.09
C TRP A 371 14.77 -15.74 -17.64
N ARG A 372 14.84 -16.31 -16.44
CA ARG A 372 13.73 -17.01 -15.80
C ARG A 372 13.58 -16.58 -14.33
N PRO A 373 12.34 -16.47 -13.83
CA PRO A 373 12.08 -16.31 -12.40
C PRO A 373 12.78 -17.40 -11.57
N ARG A 374 13.25 -17.04 -10.37
CA ARG A 374 13.89 -17.97 -9.42
C ARG A 374 12.91 -18.52 -8.39
N SER A 375 11.91 -17.72 -8.06
CA SER A 375 10.79 -18.05 -7.20
C SER A 375 9.51 -17.55 -7.87
N ALA A 376 8.36 -17.95 -7.31
CA ALA A 376 7.06 -17.57 -7.86
C ALA A 376 6.90 -16.03 -7.95
N ASP A 377 7.48 -15.30 -7.00
CA ASP A 377 7.33 -13.86 -6.87
C ASP A 377 8.45 -13.06 -7.52
N HIS A 378 9.34 -13.71 -8.29
CA HIS A 378 10.41 -13.04 -9.03
C HIS A 378 9.91 -12.61 -10.43
N ILE A 379 9.73 -11.30 -10.65
CA ILE A 379 9.17 -10.72 -11.89
C ILE A 379 10.15 -9.82 -12.67
N ALA A 380 11.25 -9.42 -12.04
CA ALA A 380 12.32 -8.65 -12.68
C ALA A 380 13.69 -8.96 -12.06
N PRO A 381 14.78 -9.03 -12.86
CA PRO A 381 16.14 -9.30 -12.41
C PRO A 381 16.73 -8.12 -11.62
N VAL A 382 16.36 -7.98 -10.35
CA VAL A 382 16.81 -6.87 -9.50
C VAL A 382 18.33 -6.89 -9.31
N ALA A 383 18.98 -8.06 -9.34
CA ALA A 383 20.42 -8.19 -9.23
C ALA A 383 21.20 -7.39 -10.30
N LEU A 384 20.63 -7.13 -11.49
CA LEU A 384 21.28 -6.28 -12.49
C LEU A 384 21.55 -4.86 -11.98
N LEU A 385 20.71 -4.36 -11.07
CA LEU A 385 20.84 -3.01 -10.51
C LEU A 385 21.89 -2.91 -9.40
N ALA A 386 22.42 -4.05 -8.93
CA ALA A 386 23.47 -4.09 -7.92
C ALA A 386 24.89 -4.05 -8.51
N ASP A 387 25.03 -4.33 -9.81
CA ASP A 387 26.30 -4.20 -10.52
C ASP A 387 26.46 -2.77 -11.08
N PRO A 388 27.52 -2.03 -10.73
CA PRO A 388 27.68 -0.64 -11.16
C PRO A 388 27.72 -0.45 -12.68
N ALA A 389 28.35 -1.36 -13.44
CA ALA A 389 28.46 -1.24 -14.89
C ALA A 389 27.10 -1.49 -15.55
N VAL A 390 26.40 -2.54 -15.12
CA VAL A 390 25.06 -2.88 -15.63
C VAL A 390 24.03 -1.83 -15.22
N ALA A 391 24.07 -1.35 -13.97
CA ALA A 391 23.17 -0.31 -13.47
C ALA A 391 23.33 1.00 -14.25
N ALA A 392 24.56 1.36 -14.63
CA ALA A 392 24.84 2.53 -15.48
C ALA A 392 24.32 2.36 -16.92
N ALA A 393 24.36 1.14 -17.47
CA ALA A 393 23.79 0.84 -18.80
C ALA A 393 22.26 0.82 -18.81
N LEU A 394 21.61 0.52 -17.67
CA LEU A 394 20.17 0.47 -17.50
C LEU A 394 19.56 1.85 -17.19
N THR A 395 19.40 2.71 -18.21
CA THR A 395 18.62 3.96 -18.08
C THR A 395 17.15 3.69 -17.74
N PRO A 396 16.38 4.67 -17.22
CA PRO A 396 14.96 4.49 -16.93
C PRO A 396 14.15 3.92 -18.11
N GLU A 397 14.42 4.39 -19.33
CA GLU A 397 13.76 3.90 -20.55
C GLU A 397 14.10 2.44 -20.83
N ARG A 398 15.38 2.07 -20.65
CA ARG A 398 15.87 0.69 -20.85
C ARG A 398 15.32 -0.26 -19.80
N ARG A 399 15.25 0.16 -18.53
CA ARG A 399 14.61 -0.61 -17.46
C ARG A 399 13.15 -0.87 -17.78
N ARG A 400 12.39 0.17 -18.17
CA ARG A 400 11.00 0.02 -18.59
C ARG A 400 10.87 -0.90 -19.81
N ALA A 401 11.75 -0.77 -20.81
CA ALA A 401 11.76 -1.62 -21.99
C ALA A 401 11.98 -3.10 -21.61
N LEU A 402 12.91 -3.37 -20.69
CA LEU A 402 13.20 -4.72 -20.19
C LEU A 402 11.94 -5.35 -19.56
N ILE A 403 11.30 -4.64 -18.63
CA ILE A 403 10.12 -5.17 -17.93
C ILE A 403 8.83 -5.13 -18.77
N SER A 404 8.85 -4.55 -19.96
CA SER A 404 7.73 -4.59 -20.91
C SER A 404 7.81 -5.79 -21.87
N ARG A 405 8.87 -6.59 -21.81
CA ARG A 405 9.03 -7.80 -22.63
C ARG A 405 8.39 -9.01 -21.96
N PRO A 406 7.70 -9.89 -22.69
CA PRO A 406 7.26 -11.16 -22.14
C PRO A 406 8.45 -11.99 -21.66
N ARG A 407 8.31 -12.60 -20.48
CA ARG A 407 9.29 -13.54 -19.93
C ARG A 407 9.03 -14.92 -20.54
N GLY A 408 10.08 -15.71 -20.78
CA GLY A 408 9.97 -17.03 -21.42
C GLY A 408 9.00 -17.97 -20.70
N ASP A 409 8.39 -18.89 -21.46
CA ASP A 409 7.27 -19.74 -21.03
C ASP A 409 7.45 -20.31 -19.62
N HIS A 410 6.48 -20.00 -18.76
CA HIS A 410 6.32 -20.62 -17.45
C HIS A 410 6.05 -22.12 -17.65
N GLN A 411 7.06 -22.96 -17.39
CA GLN A 411 6.84 -24.38 -17.17
C GLN A 411 6.56 -24.66 -15.70
#